data_AF-A0A951JXB2-F1
#
_entry.id   AF-A0A951JXB2-F1
#
_cell.length_a   1.000
_cell.length_b   1.000
_cell.length_c   1.000
_cell.angle_alpha   90.00
_cell.angle_beta   90.00
_cell.angle_gamma   90.00
#
_symmetry.space_group_name_H-M   'P 1'
#
loop_
_entity.id
_entity.type
_entity.pdbx_description
1 polymer ?
#
loop_
_entity_poly.entity_id
_entity_poly.type
_entity_poly.pdbx_seq_one_letter_code
_entity_poly.pdbx_strand_id
1 'polypeptide(L)' 'MRSKSLSESTLGRRRRLHVVPPAPPPPEPMRPDERRLRDAGGPDDRAVFTCGCGYLFEAPVTASVGCPRCGEQQAW' A
#
# COMPACT_ATOMS: atom_id res chain seq x y z
N MET A 1 -45.47 -52.35 13.54
CA MET A 1 -44.09 -52.83 13.28
C MET A 1 -44.09 -53.37 11.84
N ARG A 2 -43.31 -52.95 10.84
CA ARG A 2 -42.00 -52.30 10.73
C ARG A 2 -41.89 -51.56 9.37
N SER A 3 -41.42 -50.31 9.46
CA SER A 3 -40.51 -49.56 8.58
C SER A 3 -40.56 -49.74 7.04
N LYS A 4 -41.15 -48.76 6.34
CA LYS A 4 -40.63 -48.29 5.03
C LYS A 4 -39.39 -47.45 5.33
N SER A 5 -38.20 -47.95 5.00
CA SER A 5 -36.97 -47.16 4.99
C SER A 5 -36.22 -47.50 3.72
N LEU A 6 -36.03 -46.50 2.86
CA LEU A 6 -34.94 -46.34 1.90
C LEU A 6 -35.21 -44.99 1.21
N SER A 7 -35.02 -43.92 1.98
CA SER A 7 -35.05 -42.54 1.50
C SER A 7 -33.71 -42.20 0.85
N GLU A 8 -33.79 -41.77 -0.41
CA GLU A 8 -33.05 -40.65 -0.99
C GLU A 8 -31.57 -40.51 -0.60
N SER A 9 -30.67 -40.89 -1.50
CA SER A 9 -29.30 -40.33 -1.50
C SER A 9 -28.67 -40.36 -2.88
N THR A 10 -29.34 -39.77 -3.88
CA THR A 10 -28.71 -39.52 -5.20
C THR A 10 -29.13 -38.18 -5.80
N LEU A 11 -29.12 -37.11 -5.01
CA LEU A 11 -29.27 -35.75 -5.56
C LEU A 11 -28.20 -34.81 -5.01
N GLY A 12 -27.18 -34.61 -5.85
CA GLY A 12 -26.52 -33.31 -5.98
C GLY A 12 -25.43 -33.02 -4.96
N ARG A 13 -24.21 -33.48 -5.25
CA ARG A 13 -23.00 -32.78 -4.80
C ARG A 13 -23.04 -31.37 -5.39
N ARG A 14 -23.58 -30.40 -4.65
CA ARG A 14 -23.62 -28.99 -5.04
C ARG A 14 -22.17 -28.51 -5.20
N ARG A 15 -21.68 -28.46 -6.44
CA ARG A 15 -20.44 -27.75 -6.78
C ARG A 15 -20.68 -26.29 -6.38
N ARG A 16 -19.99 -25.82 -5.34
CA ARG A 16 -19.89 -24.38 -5.08
C ARG A 16 -19.22 -23.77 -6.30
N LEU A 17 -19.98 -23.07 -7.13
CA LEU A 17 -19.42 -22.25 -8.18
C LEU A 17 -18.69 -21.09 -7.47
N HIS A 18 -17.36 -21.07 -7.58
CA HIS A 18 -16.59 -19.93 -7.14
C HIS A 18 -16.88 -18.78 -8.12
N VAL A 19 -17.54 -17.73 -7.63
CA VAL A 19 -17.75 -16.51 -8.40
C VAL A 19 -16.40 -15.79 -8.48
N VAL A 20 -15.85 -15.67 -9.68
CA VAL A 20 -14.67 -14.85 -9.95
C VAL A 20 -15.13 -13.40 -10.03
N PRO A 21 -14.54 -12.46 -9.26
CA PRO A 21 -14.87 -11.05 -9.39
C PRO A 21 -14.56 -10.57 -10.82
N PRO A 22 -15.38 -9.66 -11.38
CA PRO A 22 -15.14 -9.15 -12.72
C PRO A 22 -13.75 -8.50 -12.80
N ALA A 23 -13.10 -8.65 -13.95
CA ALA A 23 -11.81 -8.02 -14.19
C ALA A 23 -11.93 -6.49 -13.98
N PRO A 24 -10.90 -5.83 -13.42
CA PRO A 24 -10.89 -4.39 -13.32
C PRO A 24 -10.99 -3.76 -14.71
N PRO A 25 -11.62 -2.58 -14.84
CA PRO A 25 -11.66 -1.88 -16.11
C PRO A 25 -10.24 -1.56 -16.59
N PRO A 26 -10.03 -1.43 -17.92
CA PRO A 26 -8.75 -1.00 -18.45
C PRO A 26 -8.39 0.38 -17.88
N PRO A 27 -7.09 0.67 -17.66
CA PRO A 27 -6.67 1.96 -17.14
C PRO A 27 -7.08 3.07 -18.09
N GLU A 28 -7.62 4.15 -17.53
CA GLU A 28 -7.91 5.35 -18.30
C GLU A 28 -6.62 5.98 -18.85
N PRO A 29 -6.64 6.57 -20.06
CA PRO A 29 -5.49 7.27 -20.60
C PRO A 29 -5.12 8.45 -19.70
N MET A 30 -3.88 8.44 -19.20
CA MET A 30 -3.34 9.49 -18.34
C MET A 30 -3.33 10.84 -19.06
N ARG A 31 -3.79 11.88 -18.38
CA ARG A 31 -3.80 13.23 -18.96
C ARG A 31 -2.36 13.73 -19.15
N PRO A 32 -2.08 14.55 -20.17
CA PRO A 32 -0.74 15.10 -20.38
C PRO A 32 -0.17 15.84 -19.17
N ASP A 33 -1.02 16.49 -18.37
CA ASP A 33 -0.63 17.22 -17.17
C ASP A 33 -0.22 16.27 -16.04
N GLU A 34 -0.99 15.20 -15.82
CA GLU A 34 -0.69 14.15 -14.86
C GLU A 34 0.63 13.45 -15.20
N ARG A 35 0.88 13.20 -16.49
CA ARG A 35 2.13 12.63 -16.96
C ARG A 35 3.31 13.55 -16.65
N ARG A 36 3.20 14.84 -16.98
CA ARG A 36 4.26 15.83 -16.69
C ARG A 36 4.56 15.92 -15.19
N LEU A 37 3.53 15.92 -14.35
CA LEU A 37 3.70 15.97 -12.89
C LEU A 37 4.41 14.71 -12.35
N ARG A 38 4.10 13.54 -12.90
CA ARG A 38 4.76 12.28 -12.54
C ARG A 38 6.22 12.25 -13.00
N ASP A 39 6.47 12.68 -14.23
CA ASP A 39 7.83 12.76 -14.80
C ASP A 39 8.70 13.77 -14.04
N ALA A 40 8.08 14.83 -13.49
CA ALA A 40 8.76 15.81 -12.65
C ALA A 40 9.23 15.26 -11.29
N GLY A 41 8.89 14.03 -10.91
CA GLY A 41 9.44 13.35 -9.73
C GLY A 41 8.85 13.76 -8.38
N GLY A 42 7.83 14.63 -8.37
CA GLY A 42 7.20 15.10 -7.13
C GLY A 42 8.02 16.17 -6.38
N PRO A 43 7.54 16.64 -5.22
CA PRO A 43 8.27 17.58 -4.38
C PRO A 43 9.58 16.96 -3.86
N ASP A 44 10.65 17.76 -3.78
CA ASP A 44 11.89 17.35 -3.14
C ASP A 44 11.67 17.21 -1.63
N ASP A 45 11.81 16.00 -1.10
CA ASP A 45 11.49 15.67 0.29
C ASP A 45 12.71 15.90 1.20
N ARG A 46 13.21 17.15 1.19
CA ARG A 46 14.32 17.60 2.03
C ARG A 46 13.86 18.70 2.98
N ALA A 47 14.36 18.65 4.21
CA ALA A 47 14.04 19.61 5.24
C ALA A 47 15.31 20.08 5.97
N VAL A 48 15.19 21.22 6.62
CA VAL A 48 16.23 21.79 7.48
C VAL A 48 15.99 21.34 8.91
N PHE A 49 16.99 20.70 9.52
CA PHE A 49 16.98 20.20 10.89
C PHE A 49 17.92 21.01 11.78
N THR A 50 17.49 21.27 13.01
CA THR A 50 18.30 21.90 14.07
C THR A 50 18.66 20.86 15.12
N CYS A 51 19.94 20.50 15.22
CA CYS A 51 20.40 19.62 16.31
C CYS A 51 20.56 20.40 17.62
N GLY A 52 20.33 19.75 18.77
CA GLY A 52 20.59 20.31 20.09
C GLY A 52 22.03 20.76 20.34
N CYS A 53 23.00 20.28 19.55
CA CYS A 53 24.38 20.78 19.56
C CYS A 53 24.56 22.16 18.86
N GLY A 54 23.48 22.73 18.32
CA GLY A 54 23.46 24.02 17.64
C GLY A 54 23.77 23.95 16.13
N TYR A 55 23.90 22.75 15.54
CA TYR A 55 24.15 22.61 14.11
C TYR A 55 22.85 22.60 13.30
N LEU A 56 22.81 23.42 12.25
CA LEU A 56 21.72 23.48 11.26
C LEU A 56 22.17 22.72 10.01
N PHE A 57 21.35 21.80 9.51
CA PHE A 57 21.70 21.01 8.33
C PHE A 57 20.47 20.58 7.54
N GLU A 58 20.66 20.37 6.24
CA GLU A 58 19.62 19.88 5.34
C GLU A 58 19.79 18.38 5.12
N ALA A 59 18.70 17.62 5.26
CA ALA A 59 18.68 16.18 5.07
C ALA A 59 17.34 15.73 4.46
N PRO A 60 17.28 14.54 3.83
CA PRO A 60 16.00 13.94 3.44
C PRO A 60 15.08 13.76 4.66
N VAL A 61 13.78 13.92 4.47
CA VAL A 61 12.79 13.66 5.52
C VAL A 61 12.67 12.14 5.68
N THR A 62 13.19 11.65 6.79
CA THR A 62 13.14 10.24 7.20
C THR A 62 12.63 10.16 8.63
N ALA A 63 12.18 8.97 9.06
CA ALA A 63 11.71 8.76 10.44
C ALA A 63 12.81 9.03 11.50
N SER A 64 14.08 8.93 11.10
CA SER A 64 15.22 9.31 11.93
C SER A 64 16.31 9.96 11.08
N VAL A 65 17.04 10.90 11.67
CA VAL A 65 18.09 11.68 11.02
C VAL A 65 19.25 11.89 11.99
N GLY A 66 20.48 11.62 11.53
CA GLY A 66 21.70 11.83 12.31
C GLY A 66 22.32 13.20 12.05
N CYS A 67 22.74 13.90 13.12
CA CYS A 67 23.48 15.13 12.99
C CYS A 67 24.91 14.86 12.45
N PRO A 68 25.32 15.43 11.30
CA PRO A 68 26.64 15.17 10.71
C PRO A 68 27.79 15.76 11.54
N ARG A 69 27.49 16.62 12.53
CA ARG A 69 28.48 17.25 13.39
C ARG A 69 28.79 16.43 14.66
N CYS A 70 27.76 15.98 15.38
CA CYS A 70 27.93 15.29 16.67
C CYS A 70 27.47 13.84 16.66
N GLY A 71 26.83 13.37 15.59
CA GLY A 71 26.31 12.00 15.47
C GLY A 71 24.99 11.75 16.20
N GLU A 72 24.44 12.74 16.90
CA GLU A 72 23.17 12.60 17.63
C GLU A 72 22.01 12.26 16.68
N GLN A 73 21.16 11.32 17.10
CA GLN A 73 20.00 10.91 16.30
C GLN A 73 18.74 11.65 16.74
N GLN A 74 18.03 12.21 15.78
CA GLN A 74 16.75 12.87 15.97
C GLN A 74 15.65 12.06 15.31
N ALA A 75 14.52 11.89 16.00
CA ALA A 75 13.33 11.20 15.51
C ALA A 75 12.08 12.01 15.86
N TRP A 76 11.02 11.86 15.08
CA TRP A 76 9.74 12.58 15.20
C TRP A 76 8.55 11.63 15.19
#